data_AF-A0A968W7F3-F1
#
_entry.id   AF-A0A968W7F3-F1
#
_cell.length_a   1.000
_cell.length_b   1.000
_cell.length_c   1.000
_cell.angle_alpha   90.00
_cell.angle_beta   90.00
_cell.angle_gamma   90.00
#
_symmetry.space_group_name_H-M   'P 1'
#
loop_
_entity.id
_entity.type
_entity.pdbx_description
1 polymer ?
#
loop_
_entity_poly.entity_id
_entity_poly.type
_entity_poly.pdbx_seq_one_letter_code
_entity_poly.pdbx_strand_id
1 'polypeptide(L)'
;MDVTVSTQKQQTSTIYAPVESKTDAASENKSVPEHQSNREEASPKSVMGTTARSLQISIDLEQVFQHLAALGYSEKGDTVYVRAFYPSDDPRKNDDKGRKAQSHNFNQLIEVANQYQMSGRGVYIVVNGGGHSDKNVSTCRAIFYEHDNLDRQHQKELWRHLGLPSLRFK
;
A
#
# COMPACT_ATOMS: atom_id res chain seq x y z
N MET A 1 32.01 25.68 -22.22
CA MET A 1 32.08 24.25 -21.86
C MET A 1 30.66 23.76 -21.80
N ASP A 2 30.17 23.27 -22.93
CA ASP A 2 28.79 22.85 -23.11
C ASP A 2 28.60 21.42 -22.60
N VAL A 3 27.55 21.21 -21.80
CA VAL A 3 27.12 19.88 -21.37
C VAL A 3 25.76 19.61 -22.00
N THR A 4 25.79 18.87 -23.10
CA THR A 4 24.60 18.36 -23.78
C THR A 4 24.10 17.12 -23.04
N VAL A 5 22.93 17.20 -22.41
CA VAL A 5 22.25 16.03 -21.82
C VAL A 5 21.30 15.46 -22.86
N SER A 6 21.68 14.34 -23.47
CA SER A 6 20.85 13.56 -24.38
C SER A 6 20.02 12.55 -23.58
N THR A 7 18.72 12.76 -23.50
CA THR A 7 17.76 11.80 -22.93
C THR A 7 17.19 10.93 -24.04
N GLN A 8 17.62 9.67 -24.11
CA GLN A 8 16.93 8.66 -24.90
C GLN A 8 15.73 8.11 -24.11
N LYS A 9 14.54 8.26 -24.69
CA LYS A 9 13.29 7.66 -24.21
C LYS A 9 13.39 6.14 -24.22
N GLN A 10 13.15 5.50 -23.08
CA GLN A 10 12.85 4.07 -23.05
C GLN A 10 11.40 3.84 -23.47
N GLN A 11 11.25 2.95 -24.44
CA GLN A 11 10.00 2.49 -25.01
C GLN A 11 9.74 1.11 -24.39
N THR A 12 8.70 0.96 -23.57
CA THR A 12 8.25 -0.37 -23.12
C THR A 12 6.85 -0.62 -23.69
N SER A 13 6.76 -1.70 -24.44
CA SER A 13 5.56 -2.15 -25.13
C SER A 13 5.18 -3.54 -24.62
N THR A 14 3.87 -3.74 -24.45
CA THR A 14 3.13 -5.03 -24.55
C THR A 14 3.25 -5.97 -23.34
N ILE A 15 2.27 -5.97 -22.43
CA ILE A 15 1.03 -6.80 -22.36
C ILE A 15 1.30 -8.29 -22.21
N TYR A 16 0.88 -8.90 -21.08
CA TYR A 16 0.48 -10.31 -21.04
C TYR A 16 -0.65 -10.60 -20.03
N ALA A 17 -1.55 -11.49 -20.47
CA ALA A 17 -2.81 -11.93 -19.89
C ALA A 17 -2.64 -12.95 -18.72
N PRO A 18 -3.69 -13.22 -17.91
CA PRO A 18 -3.62 -14.18 -16.82
C PRO A 18 -3.66 -15.63 -17.30
N VAL A 19 -2.93 -16.49 -16.57
CA VAL A 19 -2.85 -17.95 -16.77
C VAL A 19 -4.09 -18.61 -16.16
N GLU A 20 -4.88 -19.30 -16.98
CA GLU A 20 -5.97 -20.17 -16.52
C GLU A 20 -5.41 -21.47 -15.92
N SER A 21 -5.82 -21.78 -14.69
CA SER A 21 -5.55 -23.06 -14.03
C SER A 21 -6.51 -24.14 -14.54
N LYS A 22 -5.96 -25.20 -15.14
CA LYS A 22 -6.68 -26.44 -15.43
C LYS A 22 -6.83 -27.25 -14.15
N THR A 23 -8.05 -27.59 -13.78
CA THR A 23 -8.37 -28.65 -12.80
C THR A 23 -8.77 -29.92 -13.55
N ASP A 24 -8.14 -31.03 -13.18
CA ASP A 24 -8.37 -32.36 -13.74
C ASP A 24 -9.76 -32.91 -13.46
N ALA A 25 -10.25 -33.69 -14.43
CA ALA A 25 -11.54 -34.37 -14.44
C ALA A 25 -11.37 -35.88 -14.19
N ALA A 26 -12.21 -36.44 -13.33
CA ALA A 26 -12.72 -37.82 -13.28
C ALA A 26 -13.63 -37.89 -12.02
N SER A 27 -14.79 -38.52 -11.92
CA SER A 27 -15.49 -39.53 -12.70
C SER A 27 -16.85 -39.79 -12.00
N GLU A 28 -17.79 -40.42 -12.73
CA GLU A 28 -18.98 -41.18 -12.30
C GLU A 28 -20.38 -40.54 -12.35
N ASN A 29 -21.12 -41.00 -13.38
CA ASN A 29 -22.57 -40.97 -13.55
C ASN A 29 -23.24 -42.05 -12.67
N LYS A 30 -24.41 -41.74 -12.11
CA LYS A 30 -25.57 -42.66 -12.04
C LYS A 30 -26.87 -41.96 -11.60
N SER A 31 -27.86 -42.01 -12.50
CA SER A 31 -29.29 -42.27 -12.26
C SER A 31 -30.21 -41.21 -11.64
N VAL A 32 -31.18 -40.77 -12.46
CA VAL A 32 -32.46 -40.07 -12.11
C VAL A 32 -33.53 -41.14 -11.73
N PRO A 33 -34.68 -40.80 -11.07
CA PRO A 33 -35.82 -40.17 -11.77
C PRO A 33 -36.56 -39.07 -10.99
N GLU A 34 -37.48 -38.47 -11.73
CA GLU A 34 -38.28 -37.25 -11.59
C GLU A 34 -39.13 -37.08 -10.31
N HIS A 35 -39.38 -35.82 -9.93
CA HIS A 35 -40.75 -35.32 -9.69
C HIS A 35 -40.83 -33.80 -9.86
N GLN A 36 -41.69 -33.38 -10.79
CA GLN A 36 -42.10 -31.99 -11.02
C GLN A 36 -43.09 -31.53 -9.95
N SER A 37 -42.98 -30.27 -9.52
CA SER A 37 -44.11 -29.50 -8.97
C SER A 37 -43.85 -28.01 -9.17
N ASN A 38 -44.61 -27.42 -10.10
CA ASN A 38 -44.73 -25.98 -10.33
C ASN A 38 -45.26 -25.26 -9.08
N ARG A 39 -44.72 -24.07 -8.79
CA ARG A 39 -45.52 -22.97 -8.20
C ARG A 39 -44.89 -21.59 -8.42
N GLU A 40 -45.59 -20.84 -9.25
CA GLU A 40 -45.87 -19.40 -9.27
C GLU A 40 -44.84 -18.37 -8.76
N GLU A 41 -44.60 -17.42 -9.65
CA GLU A 41 -43.97 -16.12 -9.45
C GLU A 41 -44.53 -15.34 -8.26
N ALA A 42 -43.63 -14.68 -7.53
CA ALA A 42 -43.87 -13.33 -7.03
C ALA A 42 -42.53 -12.61 -6.86
N SER A 43 -42.23 -11.71 -7.80
CA SER A 43 -41.21 -10.69 -7.64
C SER A 43 -41.69 -9.64 -6.65
N PRO A 44 -40.85 -9.20 -5.69
CA PRO A 44 -40.95 -7.81 -5.27
C PRO A 44 -39.60 -7.10 -5.30
N LYS A 45 -39.63 -6.02 -6.09
CA LYS A 45 -38.99 -4.72 -5.85
C LYS A 45 -37.46 -4.72 -5.77
N SER A 46 -36.88 -4.33 -6.90
CA SER A 46 -35.56 -3.71 -7.01
C SER A 46 -35.43 -2.59 -5.96
N VAL A 47 -34.78 -2.92 -4.85
CA VAL A 47 -34.23 -1.93 -3.94
C VAL A 47 -32.93 -1.48 -4.61
N MET A 48 -32.93 -0.28 -5.19
CA MET A 48 -31.70 0.35 -5.64
C MET A 48 -30.83 0.61 -4.41
N GLY A 49 -30.05 -0.40 -4.02
CA GLY A 49 -28.92 -0.23 -3.14
C GLY A 49 -27.94 0.68 -3.84
N THR A 50 -27.82 1.90 -3.34
CA THR A 50 -26.71 2.81 -3.65
C THR A 50 -25.43 2.02 -3.42
N THR A 51 -24.86 1.49 -4.51
CA THR A 51 -23.58 0.79 -4.46
C THR A 51 -22.57 1.86 -4.10
N ALA A 52 -22.17 1.90 -2.83
CA ALA A 52 -21.07 2.72 -2.37
C ALA A 52 -19.88 2.34 -3.26
N ARG A 53 -19.49 3.26 -4.14
CA ARG A 53 -18.34 3.09 -5.01
C ARG A 53 -17.14 2.96 -4.08
N SER A 54 -16.69 1.73 -3.85
CA SER A 54 -15.46 1.50 -3.12
C SER A 54 -14.38 2.18 -3.94
N LEU A 55 -13.79 3.25 -3.38
CA LEU A 55 -12.60 3.83 -3.97
C LEU A 55 -11.54 2.74 -3.89
N GLN A 56 -11.21 2.14 -5.03
CA GLN A 56 -10.02 1.30 -5.12
C GLN A 56 -8.83 2.22 -4.89
N ILE A 57 -8.32 2.19 -3.65
CA ILE A 57 -7.08 2.85 -3.30
C ILE A 57 -5.96 2.02 -3.93
N SER A 58 -5.30 2.58 -4.94
CA SER A 58 -4.11 1.99 -5.56
C SER A 58 -2.86 2.68 -5.02
N ILE A 59 -1.80 1.90 -4.78
CA ILE A 59 -0.50 2.45 -4.39
C ILE A 59 0.12 3.15 -5.60
N ASP A 60 0.48 4.42 -5.44
CA ASP A 60 1.24 5.19 -6.43
C ASP A 60 2.72 4.76 -6.39
N LEU A 61 3.15 4.02 -7.41
CA LEU A 61 4.49 3.44 -7.47
C LEU A 61 5.59 4.49 -7.58
N GLU A 62 5.33 5.58 -8.31
CA GLU A 62 6.30 6.65 -8.50
C GLU A 62 6.54 7.39 -7.18
N GLN A 63 5.48 7.66 -6.43
CA GLN A 63 5.59 8.25 -5.09
C GLN A 63 6.35 7.35 -4.11
N VAL A 64 6.12 6.03 -4.15
CA VAL A 64 6.87 5.09 -3.30
C VAL A 64 8.36 5.14 -3.66
N PHE A 65 8.69 5.13 -4.94
CA PHE A 65 10.07 5.21 -5.41
C PHE A 65 10.74 6.52 -4.97
N GLN A 66 10.10 7.67 -5.22
CA GLN A 66 10.62 8.98 -4.82
C GLN A 66 10.81 9.09 -3.31
N HIS A 67 9.90 8.52 -2.52
CA HIS A 67 10.01 8.51 -1.07
C HIS A 67 11.21 7.68 -0.57
N LEU A 68 11.40 6.48 -1.13
CA LEU A 68 12.55 5.63 -0.80
C LEU A 68 13.87 6.30 -1.21
N ALA A 69 13.92 6.88 -2.41
CA ALA A 69 15.08 7.61 -2.91
C ALA A 69 15.43 8.81 -2.01
N ALA A 70 14.43 9.56 -1.53
CA ALA A 70 14.63 10.68 -0.60
C ALA A 70 15.20 10.23 0.76
N LEU A 71 14.89 9.00 1.20
CA LEU A 71 15.47 8.38 2.40
C LEU A 71 16.83 7.70 2.12
N GLY A 72 17.37 7.86 0.90
CA GLY A 72 18.64 7.28 0.46
C GLY A 72 18.61 5.76 0.32
N TYR A 73 17.44 5.13 0.19
CA TYR A 73 17.36 3.69 -0.06
C TYR A 73 17.86 3.38 -1.47
N SER A 74 18.75 2.40 -1.57
CA SER A 74 19.27 1.92 -2.85
C SER A 74 18.35 0.89 -3.50
N GLU A 75 18.27 0.92 -4.83
CA GLU A 75 17.50 -0.07 -5.61
C GLU A 75 18.01 -1.51 -5.47
N LYS A 76 19.26 -1.70 -5.00
CA LYS A 76 20.01 -2.95 -5.14
C LYS A 76 20.33 -3.68 -3.83
N GLY A 77 19.77 -3.31 -2.68
CA GLY A 77 20.02 -4.13 -1.49
C GLY A 77 19.55 -3.63 -0.13
N ASP A 78 18.89 -2.49 -0.04
CA ASP A 78 18.40 -2.07 1.27
C ASP A 78 17.13 -2.82 1.67
N THR A 79 17.14 -3.37 2.89
CA THR A 79 15.95 -3.96 3.48
C THR A 79 15.00 -2.85 3.96
N VAL A 80 13.81 -2.81 3.38
CA VAL A 80 12.72 -1.92 3.79
C VAL A 80 11.81 -2.67 4.76
N TYR A 81 11.66 -2.12 5.97
CA TYR A 81 10.79 -2.68 7.00
C TYR A 81 9.41 -2.01 6.94
N VAL A 82 8.35 -2.81 6.98
CA VAL A 82 6.96 -2.37 6.83
C VAL A 82 6.20 -2.64 8.11
N ARG A 83 5.37 -1.68 8.50
CA ARG A 83 4.37 -1.80 9.57
C ARG A 83 2.99 -1.55 9.00
N ALA A 84 2.01 -2.30 9.46
CA ALA A 84 0.63 -2.08 9.08
C ALA A 84 -0.31 -2.19 10.27
N PHE A 85 -1.29 -1.29 10.34
CA PHE A 85 -2.26 -1.20 11.43
C PHE A 85 -3.64 -0.89 10.86
N TYR A 86 -4.69 -1.35 11.54
CA TYR A 86 -6.02 -0.87 11.24
C TYR A 86 -6.15 0.64 11.56
N PRO A 87 -6.98 1.39 10.80
CA PRO A 87 -7.40 2.75 11.15
C PRO A 87 -8.05 2.82 12.54
N SER A 88 -8.03 3.99 13.17
CA SER A 88 -8.56 4.17 14.53
C SER A 88 -10.07 3.94 14.65
N ASP A 89 -10.81 4.14 13.56
CA ASP A 89 -12.25 3.95 13.44
C ASP A 89 -12.64 2.52 13.00
N ASP A 90 -11.66 1.66 12.71
CA ASP A 90 -11.92 0.25 12.38
C ASP A 90 -12.28 -0.54 13.65
N PRO A 91 -13.40 -1.30 13.67
CA PRO A 91 -13.80 -2.10 14.84
C PRO A 91 -12.74 -3.10 15.31
N ARG A 92 -11.84 -3.54 14.41
CA ARG A 92 -10.77 -4.50 14.70
C ARG A 92 -9.54 -3.84 15.32
N LYS A 93 -9.50 -2.50 15.43
CA LYS A 93 -8.34 -1.73 15.93
C LYS A 93 -8.00 -2.04 17.37
N ASN A 94 -9.01 -2.28 18.22
CA ASN A 94 -8.85 -2.43 19.66
C ASN A 94 -7.92 -3.61 20.01
N ASP A 95 -7.99 -4.69 19.23
CA ASP A 95 -7.16 -5.88 19.43
C ASP A 95 -5.97 -5.97 18.45
N ASP A 96 -5.72 -4.91 17.67
CA ASP A 96 -4.70 -4.93 16.64
C ASP A 96 -3.30 -4.69 17.19
N LYS A 97 -2.53 -5.78 17.31
CA LYS A 97 -1.08 -5.74 17.58
C LYS A 97 -0.25 -5.23 16.39
N GLY A 98 -0.89 -4.94 15.27
CA GLY A 98 -0.26 -4.57 14.01
C GLY A 98 0.34 -5.76 13.26
N ARG A 99 0.87 -5.49 12.08
CA ARG A 99 1.63 -6.44 11.26
C ARG A 99 3.02 -5.88 10.97
N LYS A 100 3.96 -6.80 10.77
CA LYS A 100 5.37 -6.53 10.53
C LYS A 100 5.79 -7.36 9.33
N ALA A 101 6.50 -6.75 8.41
CA ALA A 101 7.14 -7.42 7.30
C ALA A 101 8.44 -6.70 6.93
N GLN A 102 9.27 -7.37 6.14
CA GLN A 102 10.44 -6.77 5.53
C GLN A 102 10.48 -7.15 4.06
N SER A 103 11.03 -6.25 3.24
CA SER A 103 11.19 -6.45 1.81
C SER A 103 12.62 -6.14 1.40
N HIS A 104 13.16 -6.92 0.48
CA HIS A 104 14.54 -6.83 0.01
C HIS A 104 14.62 -6.23 -1.40
N ASN A 105 13.47 -5.97 -2.02
CA ASN A 105 13.36 -5.33 -3.32
C ASN A 105 12.00 -4.62 -3.44
N PHE A 106 11.90 -3.74 -4.44
CA PHE A 106 10.73 -2.91 -4.68
C PHE A 106 9.45 -3.73 -4.94
N ASN A 107 9.53 -4.81 -5.73
CA ASN A 107 8.36 -5.62 -6.04
C ASN A 107 7.77 -6.29 -4.79
N GLN A 108 8.62 -6.85 -3.93
CA GLN A 108 8.22 -7.45 -2.67
C GLN A 108 7.59 -6.41 -1.73
N LEU A 109 8.12 -5.18 -1.70
CA LEU A 109 7.54 -4.08 -0.93
C LEU A 109 6.10 -3.78 -1.38
N ILE A 110 5.90 -3.63 -2.69
CA ILE A 110 4.59 -3.32 -3.28
C ILE A 110 3.60 -4.47 -3.03
N GLU A 111 4.03 -5.71 -3.16
CA GLU A 111 3.19 -6.88 -2.88
C GLU A 111 2.70 -6.89 -1.43
N VAL A 112 3.63 -6.78 -0.47
CA VAL A 112 3.31 -6.75 0.97
C VAL A 112 2.39 -5.57 1.31
N ALA A 113 2.68 -4.38 0.76
CA ALA A 113 1.87 -3.20 1.01
C ALA A 113 0.43 -3.37 0.46
N ASN A 114 0.28 -3.93 -0.74
CA ASN A 114 -1.02 -4.24 -1.32
C ASN A 114 -1.79 -5.26 -0.47
N GLN A 115 -1.16 -6.35 -0.05
CA GLN A 115 -1.79 -7.36 0.83
C GLN A 115 -2.34 -6.73 2.12
N TYR A 116 -1.56 -5.85 2.75
CA TYR A 116 -2.01 -5.15 3.95
C TYR A 116 -3.10 -4.12 3.67
N GLN A 117 -3.01 -3.32 2.60
CA GLN A 117 -4.08 -2.39 2.24
C GLN A 117 -5.39 -3.11 1.91
N MET A 118 -5.35 -4.21 1.16
CA MET A 118 -6.53 -5.04 0.86
C MET A 118 -7.18 -5.60 2.12
N SER A 119 -6.41 -5.83 3.18
CA SER A 119 -6.94 -6.24 4.48
C SER A 119 -7.61 -5.10 5.27
N GLY A 120 -7.56 -3.87 4.77
CA GLY A 120 -8.09 -2.65 5.40
C GLY A 120 -7.09 -1.96 6.34
N ARG A 121 -5.77 -2.14 6.15
CA ARG A 121 -4.75 -1.53 7.00
C ARG A 121 -4.08 -0.33 6.35
N GLY A 122 -3.77 0.67 7.16
CA GLY A 122 -2.78 1.68 6.83
C GLY A 122 -1.37 1.08 6.87
N VAL A 123 -0.56 1.38 5.86
CA VAL A 123 0.79 0.83 5.67
C VAL A 123 1.83 1.95 5.80
N TYR A 124 2.89 1.67 6.56
CA TYR A 124 3.98 2.60 6.85
C TYR A 124 5.32 1.90 6.70
N ILE A 125 6.34 2.65 6.27
CA ILE A 125 7.72 2.18 6.23
C ILE A 125 8.42 2.63 7.52
N VAL A 126 9.26 1.77 8.09
CA VAL A 126 10.19 2.16 9.15
C VAL A 126 11.36 2.87 8.48
N VAL A 127 11.41 4.19 8.62
CA VAL A 127 12.34 5.06 7.87
C VAL A 127 13.79 4.94 8.31
N ASN A 128 14.02 4.64 9.60
CA ASN A 128 15.34 4.36 10.14
C ASN A 128 15.49 2.84 10.20
N GLY A 129 16.18 2.30 9.19
CA GLY A 129 16.34 0.85 8.99
C GLY A 129 17.07 0.13 10.13
N GLY A 130 17.24 -1.17 9.96
CA GLY A 130 17.90 -2.05 10.94
C GLY A 130 16.92 -2.94 11.72
N GLY A 131 15.62 -2.62 11.74
CA GLY A 131 14.61 -3.55 12.25
C GLY A 131 13.29 -2.89 12.66
N HIS A 132 12.50 -3.63 13.43
CA HIS A 132 11.18 -3.18 13.92
C HIS A 132 11.19 -2.64 15.36
N SER A 133 12.37 -2.52 15.97
CA SER A 133 12.57 -2.04 17.33
C SER A 133 13.76 -1.10 17.39
N ASP A 134 13.70 -0.12 18.28
CA ASP A 134 14.68 0.96 18.43
C ASP A 134 16.11 0.43 18.63
N LYS A 135 16.25 -0.65 19.41
CA LYS A 135 17.54 -1.32 19.65
C LYS A 135 18.25 -1.83 18.38
N ASN A 136 17.53 -1.96 17.27
CA ASN A 136 18.09 -2.43 16.01
C ASN A 136 18.46 -1.28 15.06
N VAL A 137 18.11 -0.03 15.39
CA VAL A 137 18.41 1.12 14.54
C VAL A 137 19.91 1.40 14.59
N SER A 138 20.61 1.07 13.51
CA SER A 138 22.06 1.26 13.37
C SER A 138 22.45 2.40 12.41
N THR A 139 21.48 2.88 11.62
CA THR A 139 21.66 3.97 10.67
C THR A 139 20.52 4.97 10.80
N CYS A 140 20.83 6.26 10.77
CA CYS A 140 19.85 7.35 10.85
C CYS A 140 19.67 7.94 9.45
N ARG A 141 18.55 7.60 8.80
CA ARG A 141 18.18 8.11 7.47
C ARG A 141 17.25 9.32 7.56
N ALA A 142 16.46 9.38 8.62
CA ALA A 142 15.53 10.46 8.90
C ALA A 142 15.63 10.91 10.35
N ILE A 143 15.62 12.23 10.55
CA ILE A 143 15.53 12.87 11.86
C ILE A 143 14.11 13.36 12.03
N PHE A 144 13.47 12.94 13.12
CA PHE A 144 12.20 13.51 13.56
C PHE A 144 12.50 14.60 14.56
N TYR A 145 12.02 15.80 14.27
CA TYR A 145 12.15 16.93 15.16
C TYR A 145 10.79 17.63 15.27
N GLU A 146 10.17 17.47 16.43
CA GLU A 146 8.82 17.97 16.71
C GLU A 146 8.93 19.19 17.63
N HIS A 147 8.28 20.28 17.21
CA HIS A 147 8.16 21.51 17.99
C HIS A 147 6.74 21.63 18.54
N ASP A 148 6.29 20.63 19.30
CA ASP A 148 4.91 20.59 19.82
C ASP A 148 4.60 21.76 20.77
N ASN A 149 5.64 22.42 21.29
CA ASN A 149 5.54 23.62 22.10
C ASN A 149 5.35 24.91 21.29
N LEU A 150 5.53 24.88 19.96
CA LEU A 150 5.34 26.03 19.08
C LEU A 150 4.02 25.89 18.32
N ASP A 151 3.26 26.98 18.19
CA ASP A 151 2.12 26.97 17.26
C ASP A 151 2.59 26.85 15.80
N ARG A 152 1.64 26.48 14.93
CA ARG A 152 1.91 26.19 13.52
C ARG A 152 2.57 27.37 12.79
N GLN A 153 2.27 28.61 13.15
CA GLN A 153 2.84 29.77 12.47
C GLN A 153 4.31 29.94 12.87
N HIS A 154 4.62 29.83 14.16
CA HIS A 154 6.01 29.84 14.62
C HIS A 154 6.84 28.69 14.03
N GLN A 155 6.25 27.50 13.86
CA GLN A 155 6.95 26.39 13.19
C GLN A 155 7.29 26.70 11.72
N LYS A 156 6.35 27.29 10.96
CA LYS A 156 6.62 27.70 9.55
C LYS A 156 7.71 28.77 9.47
N GLU A 157 7.63 29.75 10.36
CA GLU A 157 8.56 30.87 10.42
C GLU A 157 9.98 30.39 10.74
N LEU A 158 10.11 29.47 11.71
CA LEU A 158 11.38 28.84 12.07
C LEU A 158 11.98 28.09 10.88
N TRP A 159 11.21 27.24 10.21
CA TRP A 159 11.71 26.48 9.06
C TRP A 159 12.14 27.39 7.91
N ARG A 160 11.38 28.46 7.65
CA ARG A 160 11.74 29.48 6.67
C ARG A 160 13.05 30.16 7.02
N HIS A 161 13.24 30.56 8.28
CA HIS A 161 14.48 31.19 8.75
C HIS A 161 15.69 30.26 8.66
N LEU A 162 15.50 28.95 8.85
CA LEU A 162 16.54 27.94 8.69
C LEU A 162 16.82 27.58 7.22
N GLY A 163 16.09 28.16 6.25
CA GLY A 163 16.23 27.82 4.83
C GLY A 163 15.75 26.41 4.49
N LEU A 164 14.87 25.83 5.32
CA LEU A 164 14.34 24.48 5.14
C LEU A 164 13.09 24.48 4.24
N PRO A 165 12.72 23.33 3.62
CA PRO A 165 11.53 23.22 2.78
C PRO A 165 10.24 23.62 3.50
N SER A 166 9.27 24.18 2.77
CA SER A 166 8.01 24.62 3.40
C SER A 166 7.24 23.47 4.04
N LEU A 167 6.89 23.63 5.33
CA LEU A 167 6.00 22.73 6.05
C LEU A 167 4.60 22.70 5.43
N ARG A 168 4.03 21.51 5.28
CA ARG A 168 2.61 21.31 4.98
C ARG A 168 1.93 20.70 6.19
N PHE A 169 1.01 21.46 6.79
CA PHE A 169 0.09 20.95 7.80
C PHE A 169 -1.18 20.46 7.10
N LYS A 170 -1.71 19.31 7.55
CA LYS A 170 -3.03 18.83 7.15
C LYS A 170 -4.13 19.54 7.95
#